data_AF-A0A4Q7FZW6-F1
#
_entry.id   AF-A0A4Q7FZW6-F1
#
_cell.length_a   1.000
_cell.length_b   1.000
_cell.length_c   1.000
_cell.angle_alpha   90.00
_cell.angle_beta   90.00
_cell.angle_gamma   90.00
#
_symmetry.space_group_name_H-M   'P 1'
#
loop_
_entity.id
_entity.type
_entity.pdbx_description
1 polymer ?
#
loop_
_entity_poly.entity_id
_entity_poly.type
_entity_poly.pdbx_seq_one_letter_code
_entity_poly.pdbx_strand_id
1 'polypeptide(L)'
;MARKSEEDAHDALARAQDLIYDAWEAGTARRRIALAEEALTISPLCADAYVLLAEHAKPSSDEELNLWRRGVEVGRQALGDAAFEEYVGEFWGFLETRPYMRARFGLARALWARGVQGEAIDHLRDILRLNPNDNQGARYVLAALLVEAQRDHDLALLLKDYPDDGAAAWSWTEALAAFRRAGDCKESRARLTQAVTDNGHVVAYLLGERPVPKSLPSYISPGDEDEAIYYVVDFRAGWANTPGAIDWLRLVTSPRKTVERQARSRSRPQ
;
A
#
# COMPACT_ATOMS: atom_id res chain seq x y z
N MET A 1 33.87 5.59 -29.42
CA MET A 1 32.68 6.45 -29.60
C MET A 1 31.52 5.94 -28.76
N ALA A 2 31.10 4.67 -28.85
CA ALA A 2 30.00 4.11 -28.04
C ALA A 2 30.15 4.27 -26.51
N ARG A 3 31.32 3.93 -25.93
CA ARG A 3 31.55 4.13 -24.47
C ARG A 3 31.45 5.59 -24.02
N LYS A 4 31.90 6.53 -24.86
CA LYS A 4 31.83 7.97 -24.54
C LYS A 4 30.39 8.46 -24.58
N SER A 5 29.58 8.00 -25.54
CA SER A 5 28.16 8.34 -25.58
C SER A 5 27.34 7.72 -24.45
N GLU A 6 27.73 6.54 -23.95
CA GLU A 6 27.12 5.92 -22.77
C GLU A 6 27.47 6.69 -21.49
N GLU A 7 28.73 7.09 -21.33
CA GLU A 7 29.21 7.93 -20.22
C GLU A 7 28.52 9.30 -20.23
N ASP A 8 28.44 9.96 -21.39
CA ASP A 8 27.73 11.24 -21.55
C ASP A 8 26.23 11.11 -21.19
N ALA A 9 25.59 9.97 -21.51
CA ALA A 9 24.19 9.70 -21.18
C ALA A 9 23.97 9.41 -19.69
N HIS A 10 24.89 8.68 -19.05
CA HIS A 10 24.88 8.44 -17.61
C HIS A 10 25.01 9.75 -16.84
N ASP A 11 25.97 10.60 -17.24
CA ASP A 11 26.16 11.92 -16.64
C ASP A 11 24.94 12.83 -16.82
N ALA A 12 24.28 12.77 -17.99
CA ALA A 12 23.04 13.50 -18.23
C ALA A 12 21.91 13.02 -17.32
N LEU A 13 21.77 11.70 -17.12
CA LEU A 13 20.77 11.14 -16.21
C LEU A 13 21.03 11.54 -14.76
N ALA A 14 22.27 11.52 -14.29
CA ALA A 14 22.62 11.96 -12.95
C ALA A 14 22.23 13.43 -12.71
N ARG A 15 22.58 14.33 -13.64
CA ARG A 15 22.17 15.75 -13.55
C ARG A 15 20.66 15.95 -13.57
N ALA A 16 19.95 15.16 -14.39
CA ALA A 16 18.49 15.20 -14.41
C ALA A 16 17.90 14.73 -13.07
N GLN A 17 18.49 13.71 -12.46
CA GLN A 17 18.08 13.20 -11.15
C GLN A 17 18.32 14.22 -10.02
N ASP A 18 19.41 14.98 -10.07
CA ASP A 18 19.66 16.06 -9.09
C ASP A 18 18.53 17.11 -9.10
N LEU A 19 18.01 17.47 -10.29
CA LEU A 19 16.86 18.38 -10.39
C LEU A 19 15.59 17.80 -9.76
N ILE A 20 15.43 16.48 -9.75
CA ILE A 20 14.30 15.83 -9.06
C ILE A 20 14.46 15.92 -7.55
N TYR A 21 15.67 15.77 -7.02
CA TYR A 21 15.91 15.98 -5.59
C TYR A 21 15.57 17.42 -5.19
N ASP A 22 15.99 18.40 -5.99
CA ASP A 22 15.57 19.80 -5.81
C ASP A 22 14.05 19.99 -5.93
N ALA A 23 13.41 19.23 -6.82
CA ALA A 23 11.96 19.28 -7.02
C ALA A 23 11.21 18.78 -5.78
N TRP A 24 11.63 17.70 -5.13
CA TRP A 24 10.96 17.20 -3.93
C TRP A 24 11.05 18.19 -2.75
N GLU A 25 12.13 18.96 -2.66
CA GLU A 25 12.28 20.03 -1.67
C GLU A 25 11.54 21.33 -2.05
N ALA A 26 11.06 21.45 -3.29
CA ALA A 26 10.37 22.66 -3.73
C ALA A 26 8.99 22.82 -3.07
N GLY A 27 8.71 24.04 -2.58
CA GLY A 27 7.49 24.35 -1.82
C GLY A 27 6.20 24.53 -2.63
N THR A 28 6.21 24.44 -3.97
CA THR A 28 5.01 24.60 -4.79
C THR A 28 4.94 23.59 -5.94
N ALA A 29 3.75 23.05 -6.21
CA ALA A 29 3.51 22.12 -7.32
C ALA A 29 4.02 22.67 -8.68
N ARG A 30 3.81 23.96 -8.94
CA ARG A 30 4.30 24.61 -10.18
C ARG A 30 5.83 24.51 -10.33
N ARG A 31 6.59 24.71 -9.24
CA ARG A 31 8.05 24.60 -9.30
C ARG A 31 8.49 23.14 -9.43
N ARG A 32 7.81 22.22 -8.76
CA ARG A 32 8.06 20.77 -8.89
C ARG A 32 7.94 20.30 -10.33
N ILE A 33 6.81 20.63 -10.98
CA ILE A 33 6.54 20.29 -12.38
C ILE A 33 7.60 20.90 -13.29
N ALA A 34 7.92 22.19 -13.15
CA ALA A 34 8.91 22.85 -13.99
C ALA A 34 10.31 22.21 -13.90
N LEU A 35 10.73 21.76 -12.70
CA LEU A 35 11.99 21.06 -12.51
C LEU A 35 11.99 19.66 -13.13
N ALA A 36 10.86 18.93 -13.04
CA ALA A 36 10.73 17.64 -13.70
C ALA A 36 10.73 17.78 -15.24
N GLU A 37 10.06 18.79 -15.79
CA GLU A 37 10.13 19.10 -17.22
C GLU A 37 11.56 19.44 -17.65
N GLU A 38 12.27 20.25 -16.87
CA GLU A 38 13.69 20.59 -17.10
C GLU A 38 14.58 19.35 -17.06
N ALA A 39 14.39 18.46 -16.08
CA ALA A 39 15.09 17.18 -15.99
C ALA A 39 14.90 16.32 -17.26
N LEU A 40 13.69 16.28 -17.82
CA LEU A 40 13.41 15.56 -19.07
C LEU A 40 14.07 16.19 -20.31
N THR A 41 14.36 17.49 -20.29
CA THR A 41 15.16 18.13 -21.35
C THR A 41 16.63 17.72 -21.28
N ILE A 42 17.15 17.41 -20.08
CA ILE A 42 18.52 16.95 -19.86
C ILE A 42 18.64 15.46 -20.17
N SER A 43 17.73 14.65 -19.63
CA SER A 43 17.68 13.21 -19.89
C SER A 43 16.25 12.71 -19.97
N PRO A 44 15.81 12.18 -21.13
CA PRO A 44 14.50 11.55 -21.26
C PRO A 44 14.41 10.21 -20.51
N LEU A 45 15.51 9.76 -19.89
CA LEU A 45 15.57 8.54 -19.09
C LEU A 45 15.34 8.78 -17.60
N CYS A 46 15.08 10.01 -17.17
CA CYS A 46 14.82 10.35 -15.78
C CYS A 46 13.43 9.84 -15.35
N ALA A 47 13.39 8.61 -14.82
CA ALA A 47 12.14 7.97 -14.40
C ALA A 47 11.40 8.76 -13.32
N ASP A 48 12.10 9.34 -12.35
CA ASP A 48 11.45 10.12 -11.30
C ASP A 48 10.84 11.44 -11.80
N ALA A 49 11.32 11.99 -12.92
CA ALA A 49 10.65 13.12 -13.54
C ALA A 49 9.22 12.74 -13.98
N TYR A 50 9.07 11.57 -14.58
CA TYR A 50 7.75 11.04 -14.94
C TYR A 50 6.91 10.70 -13.71
N VAL A 51 7.52 10.17 -12.63
CA VAL A 51 6.85 9.95 -11.34
C VAL A 51 6.25 11.26 -10.83
N LEU A 52 7.06 12.31 -10.73
CA LEU A 52 6.64 13.60 -10.21
C LEU A 52 5.53 14.22 -11.06
N LEU A 53 5.64 14.14 -12.39
CA LEU A 53 4.60 14.62 -13.29
C LEU A 53 3.30 13.82 -13.12
N ALA A 54 3.39 12.50 -12.95
CA ALA A 54 2.22 11.65 -12.74
C ALA A 54 1.52 11.95 -11.42
N GLU A 55 2.26 12.20 -10.33
CA GLU A 55 1.71 12.62 -9.02
C GLU A 55 0.94 13.95 -9.08
N HIS A 56 1.28 14.81 -10.04
CA HIS A 56 0.63 16.10 -10.25
C HIS A 56 -0.39 16.10 -11.40
N ALA A 57 -0.51 15.00 -12.14
CA ALA A 57 -1.51 14.84 -13.18
C ALA A 57 -2.91 14.71 -12.59
N LYS A 58 -3.94 14.88 -13.43
CA LYS A 58 -5.32 14.68 -12.99
C LYS A 58 -5.53 13.20 -12.62
N PRO A 59 -6.05 12.89 -11.41
CA PRO A 59 -6.28 11.51 -11.00
C PRO A 59 -7.20 10.75 -11.96
N SER A 60 -6.86 9.48 -12.21
CA SER A 60 -7.51 8.55 -13.14
C SER A 60 -7.52 8.99 -14.61
N SER A 61 -6.75 10.02 -14.98
CA SER A 61 -6.63 10.44 -16.40
C SER A 61 -5.73 9.50 -17.20
N ASP A 62 -5.88 9.52 -18.53
CA ASP A 62 -4.96 8.78 -19.41
C ASP A 62 -3.55 9.38 -19.39
N GLU A 63 -3.43 10.69 -19.16
CA GLU A 63 -2.15 11.38 -18.96
C GLU A 63 -1.39 10.81 -17.76
N GLU A 64 -2.05 10.73 -16.59
CA GLU A 64 -1.46 10.12 -15.38
C GLU A 64 -0.95 8.70 -15.66
N LEU A 65 -1.80 7.84 -16.23
CA LEU A 65 -1.42 6.46 -16.51
C LEU A 65 -0.24 6.36 -17.48
N ASN A 66 -0.23 7.19 -18.53
CA ASN A 66 0.85 7.20 -19.51
C ASN A 66 2.17 7.67 -18.89
N LEU A 67 2.14 8.65 -18.00
CA LEU A 67 3.33 9.11 -17.27
C LEU A 67 3.88 8.00 -16.37
N TRP A 68 3.03 7.29 -15.62
CA TRP A 68 3.46 6.13 -14.82
C TRP A 68 4.08 5.02 -15.67
N ARG A 69 3.42 4.64 -16.78
CA ARG A 69 3.94 3.63 -17.73
C ARG A 69 5.29 4.07 -18.29
N ARG A 70 5.41 5.34 -18.67
CA ARG A 70 6.67 5.89 -19.21
C ARG A 70 7.79 5.87 -18.18
N GLY A 71 7.51 6.23 -16.92
CA GLY A 71 8.48 6.15 -15.82
C GLY A 71 9.03 4.73 -15.62
N VAL A 72 8.16 3.72 -15.67
CA VAL A 72 8.58 2.30 -15.59
C VAL A 72 9.42 1.89 -16.80
N GLU A 73 8.99 2.26 -18.00
CA GLU A 73 9.68 1.94 -19.25
C GLU A 73 11.10 2.54 -19.27
N VAL A 74 11.23 3.84 -19.04
CA VAL A 74 12.53 4.51 -19.09
C VAL A 74 13.42 4.14 -17.91
N GLY A 75 12.84 3.86 -16.74
CA GLY A 75 13.58 3.37 -15.59
C GLY A 75 14.20 2.01 -15.87
N ARG A 76 13.46 1.10 -16.51
CA ARG A 76 14.01 -0.18 -16.97
C ARG A 76 15.10 0.02 -18.02
N GLN A 77 14.87 0.92 -18.98
CA GLN A 77 15.86 1.22 -20.02
C GLN A 77 17.16 1.80 -19.43
N ALA A 78 17.07 2.67 -18.44
CA ALA A 78 18.22 3.27 -17.76
C ALA A 78 19.04 2.25 -16.98
N LEU A 79 18.38 1.27 -16.36
CA LEU A 79 19.03 0.20 -15.59
C LEU A 79 19.68 -0.86 -16.49
N GLY A 80 19.06 -1.16 -17.63
CA GLY A 80 19.44 -2.30 -18.47
C GLY A 80 19.05 -3.65 -17.85
N ASP A 81 18.97 -4.69 -18.69
CA ASP A 81 18.46 -6.00 -18.25
C ASP A 81 19.37 -6.68 -17.20
N ALA A 82 20.69 -6.47 -17.26
CA ALA A 82 21.63 -7.05 -16.31
C ALA A 82 21.34 -6.66 -14.84
N ALA A 83 20.88 -5.43 -14.59
CA ALA A 83 20.54 -4.96 -13.25
C ALA A 83 19.38 -5.78 -12.62
N PHE A 84 18.49 -6.34 -13.43
CA PHE A 84 17.36 -7.17 -12.96
C PHE A 84 17.77 -8.58 -12.57
N GLU A 85 18.97 -9.01 -12.96
CA GLU A 85 19.58 -10.27 -12.54
C GLU A 85 20.54 -10.04 -11.38
N GLU A 86 21.33 -8.96 -11.43
CA GLU A 86 22.37 -8.66 -10.44
C GLU A 86 21.78 -8.18 -9.11
N TYR A 87 20.78 -7.31 -9.14
CA TYR A 87 20.28 -6.64 -7.94
C TYR A 87 18.99 -7.22 -7.39
N VAL A 88 18.42 -8.25 -8.02
CA VAL A 88 17.16 -8.87 -7.58
C VAL A 88 17.23 -9.29 -6.12
N GLY A 89 16.23 -8.92 -5.33
CA GLY A 89 16.22 -9.13 -3.88
C GLY A 89 16.76 -7.94 -3.09
N GLU A 90 17.55 -7.08 -3.72
CA GLU A 90 18.27 -5.98 -3.06
C GLU A 90 18.07 -4.63 -3.76
N PHE A 91 17.10 -4.51 -4.69
CA PHE A 91 16.92 -3.32 -5.53
C PHE A 91 17.02 -2.02 -4.71
N TRP A 92 16.33 -1.95 -3.57
CA TRP A 92 16.31 -0.74 -2.75
C TRP A 92 17.66 -0.33 -2.17
N GLY A 93 18.61 -1.25 -2.01
CA GLY A 93 19.98 -0.97 -1.61
C GLY A 93 20.74 -0.11 -2.63
N PHE A 94 20.37 -0.19 -3.91
CA PHE A 94 21.00 0.50 -5.03
C PHE A 94 20.18 1.74 -5.42
N LEU A 95 20.81 2.93 -5.34
CA LEU A 95 20.13 4.21 -5.54
C LEU A 95 19.54 4.32 -6.95
N GLU A 96 20.24 3.77 -7.93
CA GLU A 96 19.94 3.81 -9.35
C GLU A 96 18.63 3.08 -9.69
N THR A 97 18.25 2.08 -8.88
CA THR A 97 17.02 1.30 -9.12
C THR A 97 15.78 1.93 -8.49
N ARG A 98 15.95 2.83 -7.52
CA ARG A 98 14.83 3.42 -6.77
C ARG A 98 13.86 4.21 -7.65
N PRO A 99 14.29 4.98 -8.67
CA PRO A 99 13.36 5.64 -9.59
C PRO A 99 12.41 4.67 -10.29
N TYR A 100 12.93 3.53 -10.74
CA TYR A 100 12.12 2.46 -11.35
C TYR A 100 11.11 1.87 -10.35
N MET A 101 11.55 1.60 -9.12
CA MET A 101 10.71 1.04 -8.07
C MET A 101 9.57 1.98 -7.65
N ARG A 102 9.83 3.30 -7.58
CA ARG A 102 8.80 4.32 -7.35
C ARG A 102 7.79 4.39 -8.50
N ALA A 103 8.27 4.43 -9.75
CA ALA A 103 7.40 4.45 -10.92
C ALA A 103 6.49 3.22 -10.99
N ARG A 104 7.02 2.02 -10.69
CA ARG A 104 6.24 0.78 -10.70
C ARG A 104 5.16 0.77 -9.60
N PHE A 105 5.48 1.31 -8.44
CA PHE A 105 4.53 1.42 -7.33
C PHE A 105 3.36 2.36 -7.67
N GLY A 106 3.67 3.53 -8.25
CA GLY A 106 2.65 4.46 -8.73
C GLY A 106 1.79 3.88 -9.85
N LEU A 107 2.41 3.17 -10.80
CA LEU A 107 1.69 2.47 -11.88
C LEU A 107 0.69 1.45 -11.33
N ALA A 108 1.10 0.63 -10.34
CA ALA A 108 0.20 -0.34 -9.73
C ALA A 108 -1.06 0.33 -9.14
N ARG A 109 -0.90 1.46 -8.44
CA ARG A 109 -2.02 2.21 -7.85
C ARG A 109 -2.92 2.83 -8.93
N ALA A 110 -2.33 3.41 -9.96
CA ALA A 110 -3.08 4.01 -11.08
C ALA A 110 -3.89 2.95 -11.85
N LEU A 111 -3.32 1.76 -12.06
CA LEU A 111 -4.01 0.63 -12.69
C LEU A 111 -5.18 0.13 -11.83
N TRP A 112 -4.97 -0.01 -10.53
CA TRP A 112 -6.04 -0.42 -9.60
C TRP A 112 -7.21 0.56 -9.62
N ALA A 113 -6.92 1.87 -9.55
CA ALA A 113 -7.95 2.92 -9.61
C ALA A 113 -8.79 2.88 -10.89
N ARG A 114 -8.25 2.29 -11.97
CA ARG A 114 -8.91 2.12 -13.26
C ARG A 114 -9.55 0.74 -13.44
N GLY A 115 -9.57 -0.09 -12.39
CA GLY A 115 -10.14 -1.43 -12.42
C GLY A 115 -9.28 -2.48 -13.14
N VAL A 116 -8.03 -2.16 -13.49
CA VAL A 116 -7.09 -3.11 -14.11
C VAL A 116 -6.40 -3.94 -13.02
N GLN A 117 -7.20 -4.75 -12.34
CA GLN A 117 -6.81 -5.40 -11.08
C GLN A 117 -5.63 -6.38 -11.22
N GLY A 118 -5.62 -7.18 -12.28
CA GLY A 118 -4.57 -8.18 -12.51
C GLY A 118 -3.18 -7.55 -12.65
N GLU A 119 -3.05 -6.58 -13.57
CA GLU A 119 -1.78 -5.88 -13.83
C GLU A 119 -1.29 -5.11 -12.59
N ALA A 120 -2.19 -4.49 -11.83
CA ALA A 120 -1.86 -3.82 -10.57
C ALA A 120 -1.22 -4.78 -9.54
N ILE A 121 -1.83 -5.96 -9.36
CA ILE A 121 -1.34 -6.99 -8.44
C ILE A 121 0.02 -7.53 -8.90
N ASP A 122 0.19 -7.77 -10.20
CA ASP A 122 1.43 -8.30 -10.75
C ASP A 122 2.59 -7.31 -10.57
N HIS A 123 2.35 -6.00 -10.73
CA HIS A 123 3.36 -4.99 -10.43
C HIS A 123 3.80 -4.98 -8.96
N LEU A 124 2.87 -5.10 -8.01
CA LEU A 124 3.21 -5.15 -6.58
C LEU A 124 3.97 -6.42 -6.22
N ARG A 125 3.61 -7.57 -6.80
CA ARG A 125 4.37 -8.82 -6.63
C ARG A 125 5.79 -8.69 -7.17
N ASP A 126 5.95 -8.06 -8.32
CA ASP A 126 7.27 -7.79 -8.88
C ASP A 126 8.08 -6.86 -7.98
N ILE A 127 7.46 -5.84 -7.37
CA ILE A 127 8.15 -4.99 -6.37
C ILE A 127 8.66 -5.83 -5.20
N LEU A 128 7.83 -6.73 -4.66
CA LEU A 128 8.24 -7.62 -3.56
C LEU A 128 9.29 -8.66 -3.99
N ARG A 129 9.26 -9.13 -5.23
CA ARG A 129 10.32 -10.00 -5.77
C ARG A 129 11.65 -9.26 -5.87
N LEU A 130 11.63 -8.02 -6.35
CA LEU A 130 12.82 -7.18 -6.52
C LEU A 130 13.36 -6.66 -5.19
N ASN A 131 12.47 -6.43 -4.21
CA ASN A 131 12.80 -6.01 -2.86
C ASN A 131 11.90 -6.73 -1.82
N PRO A 132 12.25 -7.96 -1.39
CA PRO A 132 11.51 -8.70 -0.38
C PRO A 132 11.50 -8.04 0.99
N ASN A 133 12.54 -7.24 1.30
CA ASN A 133 12.60 -6.44 2.53
C ASN A 133 11.57 -5.29 2.54
N ASP A 134 10.93 -5.02 1.40
CA ASP A 134 9.77 -4.16 1.24
C ASP A 134 9.88 -2.79 1.92
N ASN A 135 10.94 -2.07 1.58
CA ASN A 135 11.18 -0.71 2.10
C ASN A 135 10.09 0.30 1.69
N GLN A 136 9.28 -0.01 0.68
CA GLN A 136 8.19 0.86 0.21
C GLN A 136 6.84 0.55 0.87
N GLY A 137 6.73 -0.54 1.63
CA GLY A 137 5.44 -0.97 2.21
C GLY A 137 4.45 -1.53 1.16
N ALA A 138 4.94 -2.05 0.04
CA ALA A 138 4.14 -2.67 -1.00
C ALA A 138 3.36 -3.89 -0.54
N ARG A 139 3.81 -4.59 0.51
CA ARG A 139 3.07 -5.73 1.06
C ARG A 139 1.72 -5.31 1.63
N TYR A 140 1.61 -4.13 2.24
CA TYR A 140 0.36 -3.63 2.79
C TYR A 140 -0.63 -3.26 1.69
N VAL A 141 -0.15 -2.57 0.65
CA VAL A 141 -0.98 -2.26 -0.53
C VAL A 141 -1.43 -3.54 -1.20
N LEU A 142 -0.51 -4.49 -1.43
CA LEU A 142 -0.86 -5.78 -2.04
C LEU A 142 -1.90 -6.55 -1.21
N ALA A 143 -1.73 -6.61 0.11
CA ALA A 143 -2.71 -7.22 1.00
C ALA A 143 -4.10 -6.57 0.83
N ALA A 144 -4.18 -5.25 0.84
CA ALA A 144 -5.43 -4.52 0.63
C ALA A 144 -6.08 -4.86 -0.71
N LEU A 145 -5.31 -4.85 -1.80
CA LEU A 145 -5.83 -5.19 -3.14
C LEU A 145 -6.30 -6.65 -3.22
N LEU A 146 -5.57 -7.59 -2.64
CA LEU A 146 -5.94 -9.01 -2.63
C LEU A 146 -7.20 -9.25 -1.79
N VAL A 147 -7.35 -8.57 -0.65
CA VAL A 147 -8.57 -8.61 0.14
C VAL A 147 -9.73 -8.04 -0.68
N GLU A 148 -9.59 -6.87 -1.29
CA GLU A 148 -10.67 -6.23 -2.05
C GLU A 148 -11.09 -7.07 -3.27
N ALA A 149 -10.15 -7.69 -3.99
CA ALA A 149 -10.40 -8.60 -5.10
C ALA A 149 -10.79 -10.03 -4.68
N GLN A 150 -10.93 -10.32 -3.39
CA GLN A 150 -11.26 -11.65 -2.86
C GLN A 150 -10.30 -12.77 -3.34
N ARG A 151 -9.01 -12.43 -3.52
CA ARG A 151 -7.97 -13.38 -3.93
C ARG A 151 -7.36 -14.08 -2.72
N ASP A 152 -8.19 -14.84 -2.00
CA ASP A 152 -7.84 -15.38 -0.68
C ASP A 152 -6.63 -16.35 -0.71
N HIS A 153 -6.44 -17.10 -1.80
CA HIS A 153 -5.27 -17.98 -1.95
C HIS A 153 -3.96 -17.18 -2.01
N ASP A 154 -3.94 -16.12 -2.81
CA ASP A 154 -2.77 -15.26 -2.98
C ASP A 154 -2.49 -14.45 -1.72
N LEU A 155 -3.55 -14.02 -1.01
CA LEU A 155 -3.43 -13.38 0.29
C LEU A 155 -2.78 -14.32 1.31
N ALA A 156 -3.17 -15.59 1.34
CA ALA A 156 -2.58 -16.57 2.26
C ALA A 156 -1.09 -16.81 1.98
N LEU A 157 -0.66 -16.77 0.71
CA LEU A 157 0.76 -16.82 0.36
C LEU A 157 1.51 -15.59 0.86
N LEU A 158 0.97 -14.39 0.64
CA LEU A 158 1.58 -13.15 1.11
C LEU A 158 1.73 -13.12 2.64
N LEU A 159 0.68 -13.49 3.38
CA LEU A 159 0.73 -13.54 4.85
C LEU A 159 1.80 -14.51 5.36
N LYS A 160 2.01 -15.62 4.63
CA LYS A 160 3.05 -16.61 4.96
C LYS A 160 4.47 -16.09 4.69
N ASP A 161 4.64 -15.23 3.69
CA ASP A 161 5.95 -14.67 3.34
C ASP A 161 6.42 -13.64 4.39
N TYR A 162 5.50 -13.05 5.16
CA TYR A 162 5.78 -12.10 6.25
C TYR A 162 5.09 -12.52 7.56
N PRO A 163 5.50 -13.64 8.20
CA PRO A 163 4.81 -14.17 9.38
C PRO A 163 5.00 -13.34 10.65
N ASP A 164 6.06 -12.52 10.69
CA ASP A 164 6.47 -11.72 11.85
C ASP A 164 6.06 -10.25 11.75
N ASP A 165 5.19 -9.90 10.79
CA ASP A 165 4.70 -8.52 10.64
C ASP A 165 3.71 -8.18 11.76
N GLY A 166 4.11 -7.23 12.61
CA GLY A 166 3.36 -6.81 13.79
C GLY A 166 2.42 -5.62 13.57
N ALA A 167 2.26 -5.13 12.34
CA ALA A 167 1.35 -4.01 12.07
C ALA A 167 -0.11 -4.44 12.21
N ALA A 168 -0.98 -3.50 12.61
CA ALA A 168 -2.42 -3.75 12.67
C ALA A 168 -2.98 -4.24 11.33
N ALA A 169 -2.39 -3.78 10.22
CA ALA A 169 -2.76 -4.23 8.88
C ALA A 169 -2.64 -5.75 8.72
N TRP A 170 -1.67 -6.40 9.36
CA TRP A 170 -1.50 -7.85 9.28
C TRP A 170 -2.55 -8.57 10.12
N SER A 171 -2.64 -8.29 11.42
CA SER A 171 -3.54 -9.01 12.32
C SER A 171 -5.02 -8.83 11.97
N TRP A 172 -5.42 -7.63 11.54
CA TRP A 172 -6.78 -7.38 11.08
C TRP A 172 -7.10 -8.06 9.74
N THR A 173 -6.13 -8.14 8.82
CA THR A 173 -6.29 -8.86 7.54
C THR A 173 -6.41 -10.36 7.78
N GLU A 174 -5.60 -10.92 8.68
CA GLU A 174 -5.70 -12.33 9.07
C GLU A 174 -7.06 -12.67 9.69
N ALA A 175 -7.61 -11.78 10.51
CA ALA A 175 -8.93 -11.95 11.10
C ALA A 175 -10.02 -12.02 10.02
N LEU A 176 -9.99 -11.10 9.05
CA LEU A 176 -10.93 -11.10 7.92
C LEU A 176 -10.75 -12.34 7.03
N ALA A 177 -9.51 -12.73 6.73
CA ALA A 177 -9.22 -13.91 5.92
C ALA A 177 -9.73 -15.21 6.58
N ALA A 178 -9.57 -15.34 7.91
CA ALA A 178 -10.11 -16.48 8.64
C ALA A 178 -11.64 -16.49 8.64
N PHE A 179 -12.28 -15.32 8.77
CA PHE A 179 -13.73 -15.20 8.66
C PHE A 179 -14.23 -15.57 7.26
N ARG A 180 -13.58 -15.12 6.19
CA ARG A 180 -13.95 -15.51 4.81
C ARG A 180 -13.87 -17.02 4.61
N ARG A 181 -12.82 -17.64 5.13
CA ARG A 181 -12.57 -19.08 4.96
C ARG A 181 -13.56 -19.95 5.74
N ALA A 182 -13.88 -19.59 6.98
CA ALA A 182 -14.57 -20.48 7.92
C ALA A 182 -15.83 -19.89 8.58
N GLY A 183 -16.21 -18.67 8.20
CA GLY A 183 -17.26 -17.91 8.85
C GLY A 183 -16.93 -17.54 10.29
N ASP A 184 -17.98 -17.32 11.08
CA ASP A 184 -17.87 -17.03 12.50
C ASP A 184 -17.61 -18.32 13.29
N CYS A 185 -16.36 -18.54 13.69
CA CYS A 185 -15.92 -19.74 14.39
C CYS A 185 -14.87 -19.40 15.46
N LYS A 186 -14.43 -20.41 16.23
CA LYS A 186 -13.44 -20.21 17.30
C LYS A 186 -12.14 -19.58 16.78
N GLU A 187 -11.68 -19.99 15.59
CA GLU A 187 -10.44 -19.47 15.00
C GLU A 187 -10.59 -18.00 14.58
N SER A 188 -11.61 -17.66 13.78
CA SER A 188 -11.81 -16.29 13.29
C SER A 188 -12.07 -15.31 14.44
N ARG A 189 -12.82 -15.72 15.47
CA ARG A 189 -13.02 -14.91 16.70
C ARG A 189 -11.74 -14.70 17.49
N ALA A 190 -10.88 -15.72 17.59
CA ALA A 190 -9.60 -15.60 18.28
C ALA A 190 -8.68 -14.59 17.57
N ARG A 191 -8.57 -14.69 16.24
CA ARG A 191 -7.81 -13.73 15.43
C ARG A 191 -8.36 -12.31 15.53
N LEU A 192 -9.70 -12.15 15.49
CA LEU A 192 -10.31 -10.83 15.67
C LEU A 192 -10.04 -10.25 17.06
N THR A 193 -10.04 -11.09 18.10
CA THR A 193 -9.71 -10.65 19.47
C THR A 193 -8.25 -10.20 19.56
N GLN A 194 -7.33 -10.89 18.89
CA GLN A 194 -5.94 -10.46 18.79
C GLN A 194 -5.83 -9.13 18.06
N ALA A 195 -6.46 -8.99 16.89
CA ALA A 195 -6.45 -7.75 16.11
C ALA A 195 -7.00 -6.54 16.89
N VAL A 196 -8.07 -6.73 17.67
CA VAL A 196 -8.62 -5.70 18.58
C VAL A 196 -7.66 -5.37 19.73
N THR A 197 -6.87 -6.35 20.17
CA THR A 197 -5.84 -6.14 21.20
C THR A 197 -4.66 -5.35 20.65
N ASP A 198 -4.24 -5.65 19.42
CA ASP A 198 -3.14 -4.97 18.74
C ASP A 198 -3.51 -3.53 18.41
N ASN A 199 -4.70 -3.31 17.85
CA ASN A 199 -5.23 -1.98 17.57
C ASN A 199 -6.78 -1.96 17.56
N GLY A 200 -7.37 -1.63 18.71
CA GLY A 200 -8.82 -1.57 18.89
C GLY A 200 -9.49 -0.36 18.23
N HIS A 201 -8.74 0.67 17.85
CA HIS A 201 -9.29 1.89 17.23
C HIS A 201 -9.97 1.59 15.89
N VAL A 202 -9.48 0.58 15.17
CA VAL A 202 -10.01 0.11 13.87
C VAL A 202 -11.51 -0.20 13.94
N VAL A 203 -12.00 -0.73 15.07
CA VAL A 203 -13.42 -1.10 15.24
C VAL A 203 -14.34 0.10 14.96
N ALA A 204 -14.07 1.23 15.60
CA ALA A 204 -14.93 2.41 15.51
C ALA A 204 -14.99 2.97 14.09
N TYR A 205 -13.89 2.89 13.34
CA TYR A 205 -13.83 3.34 11.94
C TYR A 205 -14.51 2.35 10.98
N LEU A 206 -14.27 1.05 11.11
CA LEU A 206 -14.94 0.04 10.26
C LEU A 206 -16.46 0.00 10.47
N LEU A 207 -16.92 0.21 11.71
CA LEU A 207 -18.35 0.25 12.03
C LEU A 207 -19.02 1.60 11.68
N GLY A 208 -18.25 2.58 11.21
CA GLY A 208 -18.75 3.92 10.86
C GLY A 208 -19.14 4.78 12.06
N GLU A 209 -18.66 4.45 13.26
CA GLU A 209 -18.90 5.20 14.50
C GLU A 209 -17.99 6.44 14.59
N ARG A 210 -16.85 6.41 13.89
CA ARG A 210 -15.96 7.55 13.68
C ARG A 210 -15.77 7.82 12.19
N PRO A 211 -15.84 9.08 11.74
CA PRO A 211 -15.55 9.42 10.36
C PRO A 211 -14.05 9.35 10.09
N VAL A 212 -13.66 8.79 8.95
CA VAL A 212 -12.27 8.85 8.48
C VAL A 212 -11.89 10.31 8.20
N PRO A 213 -10.74 10.80 8.71
CA PRO A 213 -10.29 12.17 8.45
C PRO A 213 -10.13 12.47 6.96
N LYS A 214 -10.33 13.74 6.58
CA LYS A 214 -10.13 14.18 5.18
C LYS A 214 -8.66 14.15 4.74
N SER A 215 -7.74 14.34 5.69
CA SER A 215 -6.30 14.28 5.49
C SER A 215 -5.75 13.13 6.32
N LEU A 216 -4.88 12.32 5.72
CA LEU A 216 -4.20 11.25 6.45
C LEU A 216 -3.26 11.82 7.52
N PRO A 217 -3.05 11.09 8.64
CA PRO A 217 -2.02 11.42 9.61
C PRO A 217 -0.63 11.54 8.97
N SER A 218 0.30 12.26 9.60
CA SER A 218 1.65 12.45 9.06
C SER A 218 2.64 11.34 9.43
N TYR A 219 2.29 10.50 10.39
CA TYR A 219 3.09 9.37 10.86
C TYR A 219 2.18 8.21 11.24
N ILE A 220 2.80 7.03 11.38
CA ILE A 220 2.17 5.79 11.85
C ILE A 220 2.87 5.39 13.15
N SER A 221 2.08 5.22 14.20
CA SER A 221 2.44 4.79 15.55
C SER A 221 1.77 3.43 15.80
N PRO A 222 2.56 2.36 16.01
CA PRO A 222 2.00 1.02 16.23
C PRO A 222 0.99 1.00 17.39
N GLY A 223 -0.22 0.50 17.13
CA GLY A 223 -1.32 0.37 18.09
C GLY A 223 -2.17 1.62 18.30
N ASP A 224 -1.77 2.77 17.77
CA ASP A 224 -2.47 4.05 17.96
C ASP A 224 -3.55 4.30 16.88
N GLU A 225 -4.30 5.39 17.07
CA GLU A 225 -5.41 5.78 16.20
C GLU A 225 -4.98 6.09 14.76
N ASP A 226 -3.78 6.63 14.55
CA ASP A 226 -3.26 6.94 13.22
C ASP A 226 -3.04 5.68 12.37
N GLU A 227 -2.48 4.61 12.93
CA GLU A 227 -2.34 3.31 12.27
C GLU A 227 -3.70 2.74 11.87
N ALA A 228 -4.70 2.86 12.75
CA ALA A 228 -6.06 2.43 12.45
C ALA A 228 -6.69 3.19 11.28
N ILE A 229 -6.44 4.51 11.18
CA ILE A 229 -6.91 5.32 10.05
C ILE A 229 -6.32 4.83 8.74
N TYR A 230 -5.01 4.55 8.70
CA TYR A 230 -4.35 4.00 7.51
C TYR A 230 -4.95 2.65 7.12
N TYR A 231 -5.09 1.73 8.08
CA TYR A 231 -5.70 0.44 7.81
C TYR A 231 -7.12 0.57 7.24
N VAL A 232 -8.00 1.38 7.85
CA VAL A 232 -9.37 1.52 7.34
C VAL A 232 -9.40 2.19 5.97
N VAL A 233 -8.50 3.13 5.69
CA VAL A 233 -8.45 3.78 4.38
C VAL A 233 -8.18 2.77 3.26
N ASP A 234 -7.27 1.84 3.48
CA ASP A 234 -6.87 0.85 2.48
C ASP A 234 -7.80 -0.38 2.45
N PHE A 235 -8.27 -0.85 3.60
CA PHE A 235 -8.95 -2.15 3.71
C PHE A 235 -10.48 -2.07 3.80
N ARG A 236 -11.10 -0.89 3.98
CA ARG A 236 -12.57 -0.77 4.14
C ARG A 236 -13.38 -1.42 3.02
N ALA A 237 -12.90 -1.32 1.77
CA ALA A 237 -13.56 -1.91 0.61
C ALA A 237 -13.56 -3.43 0.71
N GLY A 238 -12.44 -4.01 1.17
CA GLY A 238 -12.31 -5.43 1.48
C GLY A 238 -13.33 -5.94 2.50
N TRP A 239 -13.54 -5.20 3.59
CA TRP A 239 -14.57 -5.52 4.59
C TRP A 239 -15.98 -5.40 4.03
N ALA A 240 -16.28 -4.31 3.33
CA ALA A 240 -17.58 -4.08 2.72
C ALA A 240 -17.94 -5.14 1.65
N ASN A 241 -16.94 -5.58 0.88
CA ASN A 241 -17.09 -6.62 -0.14
C ASN A 241 -17.14 -8.04 0.47
N THR A 242 -17.01 -8.20 1.79
CA THR A 242 -17.12 -9.50 2.45
C THR A 242 -18.50 -9.66 3.08
N PRO A 243 -19.37 -10.54 2.55
CA PRO A 243 -20.71 -10.73 3.09
C PRO A 243 -20.68 -11.08 4.58
N GLY A 244 -21.42 -10.30 5.38
CA GLY A 244 -21.56 -10.53 6.82
C GLY A 244 -20.37 -10.11 7.69
N ALA A 245 -19.25 -9.62 7.12
CA ALA A 245 -18.06 -9.28 7.90
C ALA A 245 -18.28 -8.09 8.86
N ILE A 246 -19.00 -7.06 8.42
CA ILE A 246 -19.32 -5.90 9.27
C ILE A 246 -20.30 -6.27 10.39
N ASP A 247 -21.30 -7.10 10.10
CA ASP A 247 -22.25 -7.59 11.11
C ASP A 247 -21.56 -8.50 12.13
N TRP A 248 -20.67 -9.37 11.64
CA TRP A 248 -19.82 -10.22 12.48
C TRP A 248 -18.92 -9.38 13.39
N LEU A 249 -18.23 -8.37 12.84
CA LEU A 249 -17.42 -7.44 13.62
C LEU A 249 -18.26 -6.81 14.74
N ARG A 250 -19.41 -6.24 14.40
CA ARG A 250 -20.34 -5.62 15.35
C ARG A 250 -20.78 -6.60 16.43
N LEU A 251 -21.12 -7.84 16.07
CA LEU A 251 -21.57 -8.86 17.02
C LEU A 251 -20.48 -9.23 18.02
N VAL A 252 -19.24 -9.39 17.56
CA VAL A 252 -18.12 -9.84 18.41
C VAL A 252 -17.59 -8.72 19.29
N THR A 253 -17.57 -7.47 18.80
CA THR A 253 -17.01 -6.32 19.54
C THR A 253 -18.05 -5.58 20.38
N SER A 254 -19.35 -5.85 20.19
CA SER A 254 -20.39 -5.27 21.03
C SER A 254 -20.14 -5.62 22.50
N PRO A 255 -20.15 -4.64 23.42
CA PRO A 255 -20.07 -4.95 24.84
C PRO A 255 -21.24 -5.87 25.18
N ARG A 256 -20.93 -7.09 25.64
CA ARG A 256 -21.97 -8.01 26.13
C ARG A 256 -22.75 -7.25 27.20
N LYS A 257 -24.01 -6.90 26.92
CA LYS A 257 -24.92 -6.44 27.97
C LYS A 257 -24.90 -7.54 29.03
N THR A 258 -24.36 -7.23 30.20
CA THR A 258 -24.39 -8.11 31.37
C THR A 258 -25.85 -8.26 31.80
N VAL A 259 -26.59 -9.17 31.17
CA VAL A 259 -28.00 -9.46 31.49
C VAL A 259 -28.11 -10.29 32.79
N GLU A 260 -27.00 -10.71 33.40
CA GLU A 260 -27.04 -11.61 34.58
C GLU A 260 -26.94 -10.93 35.96
N ARG A 261 -27.01 -9.59 36.06
CA ARG A 261 -26.99 -8.90 37.37
C ARG A 261 -28.29 -8.17 37.75
N GLN A 262 -29.44 -8.60 37.25
CA GLN A 262 -30.75 -8.19 37.81
C GLN A 262 -31.73 -9.34 38.06
N ALA A 263 -31.44 -10.57 37.60
CA ALA A 263 -32.25 -11.74 37.90
C ALA A 263 -32.01 -12.33 39.31
N ARG A 264 -30.84 -12.09 39.92
CA ARG A 264 -30.52 -12.59 41.28
C ARG A 264 -31.00 -11.72 42.44
N SER A 265 -31.55 -10.52 42.18
CA SER A 265 -32.16 -9.68 43.23
C SER A 265 -33.68 -9.82 43.34
N ARG A 266 -34.31 -10.66 42.49
CA ARG A 266 -35.77 -10.90 42.51
C ARG A 266 -36.17 -12.31 42.98
N SER A 267 -35.20 -13.14 43.37
CA SER A 267 -35.42 -14.51 43.85
C SER A 267 -34.90 -14.70 45.27
N ARG A 268 -35.34 -13.85 46.19
CA ARG A 268 -35.46 -14.21 47.61
C ARG A 268 -36.94 -14.15 47.98
N PRO A 269 -37.62 -15.29 48.14
CA PRO A 269 -38.89 -15.34 48.88
C PRO A 269 -38.61 -15.06 50.36
N GLN A 270 -39.64 -14.49 50.99
CA GLN A 270 -39.74 -13.94 52.35
C GLN A 270 -38.92 -14.63 53.44
#